data_AF-A0A5K0Y3Y7-F1
#
_entry.id   AF-A0A5K0Y3Y7-F1
#
_cell.length_a   1.000
_cell.length_b   1.000
_cell.length_c   1.000
_cell.angle_alpha   90.00
_cell.angle_beta   90.00
_cell.angle_gamma   90.00
#
_symmetry.space_group_name_H-M   'P 1'
#
loop_
_entity.id
_entity.type
_entity.pdbx_description
1 polymer ?
#
loop_
_entity_poly.entity_id
_entity_poly.type
_entity_poly.pdbx_seq_one_letter_code
_entity_poly.pdbx_strand_id
1 'polypeptide(L)' 'KDMIEPAVQGTLNVLKACLKAKSVKRVVLTSSAAAVTLNKRDDANMVMDETCWTDTDFLYSEKPPTW' A
#
# COMPACT_ATOMS: atom_id res chain seq x y z
N LYS A 1 4.68 -6.35 -13.05
CA LYS A 1 5.39 -5.08 -13.39
C LYS A 1 4.40 -3.95 -13.68
N ASP A 2 3.33 -4.25 -14.41
CA ASP A 2 2.36 -3.27 -14.93
C ASP A 2 1.44 -2.63 -13.87
N MET A 3 1.52 -3.04 -12.60
CA MET A 3 0.68 -2.48 -11.53
C MET A 3 1.47 -1.87 -10.37
N ILE A 4 2.48 -2.56 -9.83
CA ILE A 4 3.22 -2.08 -8.65
C ILE A 4 4.03 -0.81 -8.95
N GLU A 5 4.84 -0.82 -10.01
CA GLU A 5 5.68 0.32 -10.36
C GLU A 5 4.84 1.57 -10.71
N PRO A 6 3.78 1.48 -11.54
CA PRO A 6 2.87 2.59 -11.77
C PRO A 6 2.17 3.10 -10.50
N ALA A 7 1.73 2.21 -9.60
CA ALA A 7 1.07 2.61 -8.36
C ALA A 7 2.00 3.40 -7.43
N VAL A 8 3.24 2.95 -7.27
CA VAL A 8 4.27 3.63 -6.47
C VAL A 8 4.64 4.97 -7.10
N GLN A 9 5.00 4.96 -8.38
CA GLN A 9 5.47 6.17 -9.06
C GLN A 9 4.35 7.21 -9.22
N GLY A 10 3.12 6.77 -9.52
CA GLY A 10 1.95 7.63 -9.63
C GLY A 10 1.64 8.35 -8.32
N THR A 11 1.62 7.61 -7.20
CA THR A 11 1.40 8.18 -5.87
C THR A 11 2.48 9.21 -5.52
N LEU A 12 3.76 8.87 -5.71
CA LEU A 12 4.88 9.79 -5.45
C LEU A 12 4.81 11.05 -6.33
N ASN A 13 4.43 10.92 -7.60
CA ASN A 13 4.30 12.04 -8.52
C ASN A 13 3.23 13.03 -8.05
N VAL A 14 2.07 12.53 -7.63
CA VAL A 14 0.97 13.38 -7.10
C VAL A 14 1.41 14.07 -5.80
N LEU A 15 2.01 13.34 -4.86
CA LEU A 15 2.48 13.93 -3.60
C LEU A 15 3.53 15.04 -3.84
N LYS A 16 4.47 14.82 -4.76
CA LYS A 16 5.45 15.84 -5.18
C LYS A 16 4.77 17.05 -5.83
N ALA A 17 3.72 16.84 -6.63
CA ALA A 17 2.97 17.94 -7.24
C ALA A 17 2.21 18.77 -6.18
N CYS A 18 1.58 18.12 -5.20
CA CYS A 18 0.92 18.79 -4.08
C CYS A 18 1.90 19.64 -3.26
N LEU A 19 3.10 19.11 -2.97
CA LEU A 19 4.17 19.86 -2.30
C LEU A 19 4.62 21.09 -3.09
N LYS A 20 4.76 20.97 -4.42
CA LYS A 20 5.13 22.07 -5.31
C LYS A 20 4.05 23.15 -5.40
N ALA A 21 2.77 22.77 -5.36
CA ALA A 21 1.65 23.69 -5.51
C ALA A 21 1.52 24.68 -4.34
N LYS A 22 1.99 24.32 -3.13
CA LYS A 22 1.92 25.12 -1.88
C LYS A 22 0.50 25.52 -1.41
N SER A 23 -0.53 25.36 -2.24
CA SER A 23 -1.94 25.63 -1.93
C SER A 23 -2.66 24.42 -1.31
N VAL A 24 -2.13 23.20 -1.53
CA VAL A 24 -2.70 21.96 -1.01
C VAL A 24 -2.39 21.83 0.48
N LYS A 25 -3.43 21.76 1.31
CA LYS A 25 -3.29 21.70 2.78
C LYS A 25 -3.33 20.28 3.35
N ARG A 26 -3.96 19.33 2.65
CA ARG A 26 -4.12 17.94 3.08
C ARG A 26 -4.28 17.04 1.86
N VAL A 27 -3.68 15.86 1.92
CA VAL A 27 -3.88 14.77 0.97
C VAL A 27 -4.48 13.59 1.72
N VAL A 28 -5.48 12.94 1.12
CA VAL A 28 -6.05 11.68 1.60
C VAL A 28 -5.77 10.63 0.54
N LEU A 29 -5.02 9.59 0.91
CA LEU A 29 -4.69 8.48 0.03
C LEU A 29 -5.68 7.34 0.27
N THR A 30 -6.42 6.94 -0.76
CA THR A 30 -7.23 5.72 -0.72
C THR A 30 -6.30 4.52 -0.88
N SER A 31 -5.92 3.93 0.25
CA SER A 31 -5.23 2.63 0.29
C SER A 31 -6.26 1.49 0.26
N SER A 32 -5.86 0.28 0.65
CA SER A 32 -6.73 -0.89 0.73
C SER A 32 -6.40 -1.72 1.98
N ALA A 33 -7.38 -2.49 2.47
CA ALA A 33 -7.16 -3.49 3.52
C ALA A 33 -6.08 -4.52 3.12
N ALA A 34 -5.86 -4.73 1.83
CA ALA A 34 -4.79 -5.59 1.31
C ALA A 34 -3.38 -5.17 1.74
N ALA A 35 -3.16 -3.88 2.08
CA ALA A 35 -1.88 -3.41 2.63
C ALA A 35 -1.63 -3.87 4.08
N VAL A 36 -2.64 -4.44 4.74
CA VAL A 36 -2.63 -4.83 6.15
C VAL A 36 -2.83 -6.34 6.33
N THR A 37 -3.76 -6.95 5.59
CA THR A 37 -4.28 -8.29 5.93
C THR A 37 -3.60 -9.46 5.23
N LEU A 38 -2.79 -9.23 4.20
CA LEU A 38 -2.27 -10.30 3.34
C LEU A 38 -0.96 -10.89 3.90
N ASN A 39 -1.06 -11.70 4.95
CA ASN A 39 0.11 -12.31 5.60
C ASN A 39 -0.03 -13.84 5.71
N LYS A 40 1.10 -14.57 5.78
CA LYS A 40 1.12 -15.94 6.34
C LYS A 40 1.04 -15.85 7.88
N ARG A 41 -0.15 -15.58 8.41
CA ARG A 41 -0.38 -15.62 9.87
C ARG A 41 -1.41 -16.69 10.18
N ASP A 42 -1.08 -17.53 11.16
CA ASP A 42 -1.88 -18.69 11.58
C ASP A 42 -2.83 -18.38 12.75
N ASP A 43 -2.92 -17.12 13.19
CA ASP A 43 -3.71 -16.72 14.34
C ASP A 43 -5.07 -16.15 13.97
N ALA A 44 -6.08 -17.02 13.92
CA ALA A 44 -7.47 -16.68 13.64
C ALA A 44 -8.10 -15.60 14.56
N ASN A 45 -7.43 -15.26 15.68
CA ASN A 45 -7.92 -14.30 16.68
C ASN A 45 -7.19 -12.94 16.65
N MET A 46 -6.30 -12.69 15.68
CA MET A 46 -5.57 -11.42 15.64
C MET A 46 -6.50 -10.27 15.23
N VAL A 47 -6.53 -9.22 16.06
CA VAL A 47 -7.19 -7.96 15.72
C VAL A 47 -6.19 -7.10 14.95
N MET A 48 -6.57 -6.67 13.75
CA MET A 48 -5.76 -5.76 12.93
C MET A 48 -6.01 -4.31 13.36
N ASP A 49 -4.94 -3.53 13.45
CA ASP A 49 -4.97 -2.09 13.71
C ASP A 49 -4.14 -1.32 12.66
N GLU A 50 -4.04 0.00 12.80
CA GLU A 50 -3.30 0.87 11.88
C GLU A 50 -1.78 0.70 11.91
N THR A 51 -1.26 -0.11 12.84
CA THR A 51 0.18 -0.43 12.92
C THR A 51 0.53 -1.69 12.13
N CYS A 52 -0.47 -2.47 11.72
CA CYS A 52 -0.30 -3.71 10.99
C CYS A 52 0.05 -3.48 9.51
N TRP A 53 0.96 -4.30 8.99
CA TRP A 53 1.35 -4.31 7.58
C TRP A 53 1.39 -5.74 7.03
N THR A 54 1.14 -5.82 5.73
CA THR A 54 1.36 -7.00 4.91
C THR A 54 2.86 -7.28 4.71
N ASP A 55 3.24 -8.56 4.78
CA ASP A 55 4.56 -9.07 4.47
C ASP A 55 4.81 -9.02 2.96
N THR A 56 5.67 -8.09 2.55
CA THR A 56 6.00 -7.90 1.14
C THR A 56 6.83 -9.04 0.58
N ASP A 57 7.70 -9.66 1.37
CA ASP A 57 8.57 -10.76 0.92
C ASP A 57 7.72 -11.99 0.59
N PHE A 58 6.74 -12.28 1.45
CA PHE A 58 5.71 -13.28 1.16
C PHE A 58 4.99 -12.98 -0.16
N LEU A 59 4.49 -11.76 -0.37
CA LEU A 59 3.76 -11.44 -1.60
C LEU A 59 4.64 -11.49 -2.86
N TYR A 60 5.91 -11.10 -2.78
CA TYR A 60 6.84 -11.26 -3.90
C TYR A 60 7.13 -12.73 -4.22
N SER A 61 7.11 -13.59 -3.20
CA SER A 61 7.31 -15.04 -3.38
C SER A 61 6.11 -15.73 -4.03
N GLU A 62 4.88 -15.43 -3.56
CA GLU A 62 3.67 -16.08 -4.07
C GLU A 62 3.18 -15.50 -5.40
N LYS A 63 3.49 -14.23 -5.68
CA LYS A 63 3.01 -13.47 -6.85
C LYS A 63 1.49 -13.63 -7.05
N PRO A 64 0.68 -12.98 -6.20
CA PRO A 64 -0.77 -13.02 -6.32
C PRO A 64 -1.21 -12.72 -7.76
N PRO A 65 -2.35 -13.26 -8.23
CA PRO A 65 -2.79 -13.14 -9.63
C PRO A 65 -2.86 -11.70 -10.18
N THR A 66 -2.83 -10.70 -9.29
CA THR A 66 -2.87 -9.27 -9.58
C THR A 66 -1.51 -8.57 -9.38
N TRP A 67 -0.34 -9.22 -9.42
CA TRP A 67 0.99 -8.58 -9.20
C TRP A 67 1.94 -8.70 -10.40
#